data_AF-A0A957NJ20-F1
#
_entry.id   AF-A0A957NJ20-F1
#
_cell.length_a   1.000
_cell.length_b   1.000
_cell.length_c   1.000
_cell.angle_alpha   90.00
_cell.angle_beta   90.00
_cell.angle_gamma   90.00
#
_symmetry.space_group_name_H-M   'P 1'
#
loop_
_entity.id
_entity.type
_entity.pdbx_description
1 polymer ?
#
loop_
_entity_poly.entity_id
_entity_poly.type
_entity_poly.pdbx_seq_one_letter_code
_entity_poly.pdbx_strand_id
1 'polypeptide(L)'
;AAKERPVWRLLTGLGIRFVGSVVAETLMRHFNSVEELMAATQDQLAEIEGIGPKIAESVVQFFALTPNRELIQKFAAAGVRVVEEHRTAPESAAAQPFADQVFVITGTLPTMSREEAGAFIQARGGKVTGSVSGNTNFLLAGEKAGSKLAKAEKLGVTILSEEELRTMAEKPTAP
;
A
#
# COMPACT_ATOMS: atom_id res chain seq x y z
N ALA A 1 -12.38 24.40 6.80
CA ALA A 1 -13.18 23.33 6.15
C ALA A 1 -12.56 22.73 4.87
N ALA A 2 -11.39 23.20 4.36
CA ALA A 2 -10.71 22.63 3.18
C ALA A 2 -9.50 21.73 3.50
N LYS A 3 -9.09 21.64 4.78
CA LYS A 3 -7.87 20.94 5.22
C LYS A 3 -8.01 19.42 5.37
N GLU A 4 -9.25 18.92 5.45
CA GLU A 4 -9.57 17.47 5.60
C GLU A 4 -10.22 16.86 4.36
N ARG A 5 -10.34 17.63 3.27
CA ARG A 5 -11.00 17.14 2.05
C ARG A 5 -10.03 16.28 1.25
N PRO A 6 -10.52 15.22 0.57
CA PRO A 6 -9.68 14.38 -0.26
C PRO A 6 -9.10 15.19 -1.43
N VAL A 7 -7.88 14.85 -1.84
CA VAL A 7 -7.06 15.68 -2.74
C VAL A 7 -7.62 15.72 -4.16
N TRP A 8 -8.35 14.69 -4.58
CA TRP A 8 -9.12 14.74 -5.82
C TRP A 8 -10.07 15.95 -5.90
N ARG A 9 -10.62 16.46 -4.78
CA ARG A 9 -11.45 17.67 -4.81
C ARG A 9 -10.64 18.93 -5.13
N LEU A 10 -9.38 18.99 -4.70
CA LEU A 10 -8.48 20.06 -5.10
C LEU A 10 -8.28 20.02 -6.61
N LEU A 11 -7.95 18.85 -7.17
CA LEU A 11 -7.79 18.67 -8.62
C LEU A 11 -9.02 19.08 -9.42
N THR A 12 -10.22 18.72 -8.97
CA THR A 12 -11.46 19.18 -9.61
C THR A 12 -11.64 20.70 -9.54
N GLY A 13 -11.20 21.32 -8.44
CA GLY A 13 -11.29 22.76 -8.23
C GLY A 13 -10.28 23.58 -9.03
N LEU A 14 -9.21 22.95 -9.53
CA LEU A 14 -8.23 23.57 -10.41
C LEU A 14 -8.76 23.85 -11.82
N GLY A 15 -9.88 23.21 -12.20
CA GLY A 15 -10.52 23.44 -13.50
C GLY A 15 -9.71 22.89 -14.69
N ILE A 16 -8.95 21.81 -14.48
CA ILE A 16 -8.21 21.14 -15.56
C ILE A 16 -9.22 20.61 -16.60
N ARG A 17 -8.97 20.92 -17.87
CA ARG A 17 -9.89 20.55 -18.96
C ARG A 17 -10.02 19.03 -19.03
N PHE A 18 -11.25 18.54 -19.12
CA PHE A 18 -11.62 17.12 -19.13
C PHE A 18 -11.37 16.34 -17.83
N VAL A 19 -10.89 16.99 -16.76
CA VAL A 19 -10.70 16.36 -15.45
C VAL A 19 -11.88 16.70 -14.54
N GLY A 20 -12.86 15.83 -14.51
CA GLY A 20 -13.96 15.87 -13.53
C GLY A 20 -13.64 15.10 -12.25
N SER A 21 -14.60 15.00 -11.34
CA SER A 21 -14.46 14.27 -10.06
C SER A 21 -14.00 12.84 -10.21
N VAL A 22 -14.53 12.13 -11.22
CA VAL A 22 -14.18 10.72 -11.48
C VAL A 22 -12.72 10.61 -11.93
N VAL A 23 -12.31 11.45 -12.89
CA VAL A 23 -10.93 11.44 -13.42
C VAL A 23 -9.93 11.88 -12.35
N ALA A 24 -10.26 12.92 -11.58
CA ALA A 24 -9.43 13.38 -10.47
C ALA A 24 -9.24 12.30 -9.40
N GLU A 25 -10.31 11.55 -9.08
CA GLU A 25 -10.23 10.43 -8.15
C GLU A 25 -9.39 9.30 -8.73
N THR A 26 -9.56 8.95 -10.02
CA THR A 26 -8.72 7.95 -10.69
C THR A 26 -7.24 8.34 -10.71
N LEU A 27 -6.93 9.61 -10.97
CA LEU A 27 -5.56 10.13 -10.93
C LEU A 27 -4.97 10.02 -9.53
N MET A 28 -5.66 10.51 -8.51
CA MET A 28 -5.16 10.41 -7.14
C MET A 28 -5.15 8.97 -6.62
N ARG A 29 -5.94 8.06 -7.20
CA ARG A 29 -5.82 6.62 -6.89
C ARG A 29 -4.50 6.02 -7.39
N HIS A 30 -3.94 6.57 -8.46
CA HIS A 30 -2.68 6.10 -9.03
C HIS A 30 -1.46 6.87 -8.48
N PHE A 31 -1.63 8.16 -8.18
CA PHE A 31 -0.58 9.04 -7.65
C PHE A 31 -0.88 9.45 -6.21
N ASN A 32 0.08 9.27 -5.31
CA ASN A 32 -0.13 9.58 -3.89
C ASN A 32 -0.12 11.09 -3.62
N SER A 33 0.47 11.88 -4.51
CA SER A 33 0.62 13.33 -4.33
C SER A 33 0.37 14.09 -5.63
N VAL A 34 -0.12 15.33 -5.51
CA VAL A 34 -0.21 16.25 -6.67
C VAL A 34 1.19 16.54 -7.25
N GLU A 35 2.24 16.46 -6.42
CA GLU A 35 3.63 16.60 -6.88
C GLU A 35 4.09 15.45 -7.79
N GLU A 36 3.73 14.20 -7.45
CA GLU A 36 3.95 13.05 -8.35
C GLU A 36 3.17 13.22 -9.65
N LEU A 37 1.92 13.67 -9.55
CA LEU A 37 1.09 13.94 -10.73
C LEU A 37 1.70 15.06 -11.62
N MET A 38 2.33 16.07 -11.02
CA MET A 38 3.03 17.14 -11.75
C MET A 38 4.29 16.65 -12.47
N ALA A 39 4.93 15.60 -11.95
CA ALA A 39 6.11 14.97 -12.52
C ALA A 39 5.75 13.88 -13.55
N ALA A 40 4.52 13.39 -13.55
CA ALA A 40 4.04 12.35 -14.45
C ALA A 40 4.07 12.81 -15.92
N THR A 41 4.47 11.89 -16.79
CA THR A 41 4.46 12.11 -18.24
C THR A 41 3.10 11.78 -18.85
N GLN A 42 2.85 12.30 -20.07
CA GLN A 42 1.60 12.02 -20.79
C GLN A 42 1.38 10.53 -21.00
N ASP A 43 2.46 9.77 -21.25
CA ASP A 43 2.40 8.33 -21.48
C ASP A 43 1.93 7.59 -20.22
N GLN A 44 2.56 7.88 -19.07
CA GLN A 44 2.17 7.33 -17.77
C GLN A 44 0.71 7.65 -17.40
N LEU A 45 0.25 8.85 -17.75
CA LEU A 45 -1.15 9.25 -17.52
C LEU A 45 -2.11 8.51 -18.45
N ALA A 46 -1.70 8.21 -19.68
CA ALA A 46 -2.50 7.51 -20.67
C ALA A 46 -2.55 5.98 -20.45
N GLU A 47 -1.60 5.42 -19.68
CA GLU A 47 -1.63 4.02 -19.23
C GLU A 47 -2.72 3.75 -18.17
N ILE A 48 -3.24 4.80 -17.52
CA ILE A 48 -4.25 4.66 -16.48
C ILE A 48 -5.62 4.33 -17.11
N GLU A 49 -6.24 3.24 -16.64
CA GLU A 49 -7.56 2.82 -17.11
C GLU A 49 -8.61 3.93 -16.87
N GLY A 50 -9.23 4.39 -17.95
CA GLY A 50 -10.20 5.50 -17.93
C GLY A 50 -9.60 6.89 -18.23
N ILE A 51 -8.29 6.99 -18.40
CA ILE A 51 -7.61 8.24 -18.79
C ILE A 51 -7.12 8.11 -20.22
N GLY A 52 -7.86 8.73 -21.14
CA GLY A 52 -7.46 8.78 -22.55
C GLY A 52 -6.33 9.78 -22.81
N PRO A 53 -5.67 9.69 -23.99
CA PRO A 53 -4.52 10.53 -24.34
C PRO A 53 -4.84 12.04 -24.33
N LYS A 54 -6.08 12.44 -24.59
CA LYS A 54 -6.54 13.85 -24.51
C LYS A 54 -6.60 14.38 -23.08
N ILE A 55 -6.98 13.53 -22.13
CA ILE A 55 -7.04 13.88 -20.70
C ILE A 55 -5.62 13.98 -20.17
N ALA A 56 -4.78 12.98 -20.48
CA ALA A 56 -3.36 12.98 -20.15
C ALA A 56 -2.65 14.24 -20.68
N GLU A 57 -2.86 14.60 -21.94
CA GLU A 57 -2.31 15.83 -22.53
C GLU A 57 -2.77 17.08 -21.77
N SER A 58 -4.06 17.17 -21.45
CA SER A 58 -4.62 18.33 -20.74
C SER A 58 -4.06 18.49 -19.33
N VAL A 59 -3.81 17.38 -18.63
CA VAL A 59 -3.17 17.36 -17.31
C VAL A 59 -1.72 17.84 -17.40
N VAL A 60 -0.94 17.28 -18.34
CA VAL A 60 0.45 17.67 -18.54
C VAL A 60 0.57 19.13 -18.96
N GLN A 61 -0.27 19.60 -19.90
CA GLN A 61 -0.28 20.99 -20.34
C GLN A 61 -0.65 21.94 -19.19
N PHE A 62 -1.62 21.56 -18.35
CA PHE A 62 -1.98 22.35 -17.18
C PHE A 62 -0.79 22.50 -16.24
N PHE A 63 -0.10 21.40 -15.92
CA PHE A 63 1.05 21.44 -15.03
C PHE A 63 2.33 21.93 -15.69
N ALA A 64 2.42 22.01 -17.02
CA ALA A 64 3.54 22.63 -17.72
C ALA A 64 3.59 24.15 -17.50
N LEU A 65 2.45 24.77 -17.17
CA LEU A 65 2.38 26.19 -16.87
C LEU A 65 2.92 26.48 -15.45
N THR A 66 4.03 27.22 -15.38
CA THR A 66 4.62 27.74 -14.14
C THR A 66 3.61 28.32 -13.14
N PRO A 67 2.64 29.19 -13.53
CA PRO A 67 1.68 29.74 -12.57
C PRO A 67 0.80 28.68 -11.90
N ASN A 68 0.51 27.56 -12.58
CA ASN A 68 -0.28 26.48 -12.00
C ASN A 68 0.53 25.70 -10.96
N ARG A 69 1.82 25.47 -11.21
CA ARG A 69 2.73 24.87 -10.22
C ARG A 69 2.86 25.76 -8.98
N GLU A 70 3.00 27.06 -9.18
CA GLU A 70 3.07 28.02 -8.07
C GLU A 70 1.77 28.07 -7.25
N LEU A 71 0.60 27.90 -7.89
CA LEU A 71 -0.67 27.78 -7.17
C LEU A 71 -0.70 26.55 -6.26
N ILE A 72 -0.24 25.39 -6.74
CA ILE A 72 -0.14 24.17 -5.92
C ILE A 72 0.80 24.39 -4.73
N GLN A 73 1.96 25.00 -4.96
CA GLN A 73 2.90 25.33 -3.87
C GLN A 73 2.30 26.31 -2.86
N LYS A 74 1.55 27.32 -3.30
CA LYS A 74 0.82 28.24 -2.42
C LYS A 74 -0.25 27.52 -1.60
N PHE A 75 -0.97 26.58 -2.21
CA PHE A 75 -1.94 25.75 -1.51
C PHE A 75 -1.26 24.84 -0.46
N ALA A 76 -0.15 24.20 -0.81
CA ALA A 76 0.64 23.42 0.12
C ALA A 76 1.15 24.27 1.30
N ALA A 77 1.71 25.45 1.02
CA ALA A 77 2.18 26.40 2.03
C ALA A 77 1.04 26.96 2.92
N ALA A 78 -0.18 27.08 2.37
CA ALA A 78 -1.38 27.46 3.13
C ALA A 78 -1.97 26.31 3.97
N GLY A 79 -1.34 25.12 3.94
CA GLY A 79 -1.79 23.93 4.66
C GLY A 79 -3.02 23.26 4.03
N VAL A 80 -3.21 23.43 2.72
CA VAL A 80 -4.16 22.62 1.94
C VAL A 80 -3.52 21.27 1.69
N ARG A 81 -4.29 20.19 1.87
CA ARG A 81 -3.81 18.83 1.65
C ARG A 81 -3.55 18.63 0.15
N VAL A 82 -2.27 18.45 -0.21
CA VAL A 82 -1.80 18.16 -1.58
C VAL A 82 -1.29 16.73 -1.74
N VAL A 83 -1.26 15.97 -0.65
CA VAL A 83 -0.93 14.55 -0.60
C VAL A 83 -2.21 13.80 -0.29
N GLU A 84 -2.66 12.95 -1.21
CA GLU A 84 -3.73 12.02 -0.88
C GLU A 84 -3.08 10.95 -0.04
N GLU A 85 -3.29 11.06 1.27
CA GLU A 85 -3.09 9.92 2.16
C GLU A 85 -4.15 8.92 1.71
N HIS A 86 -3.77 8.10 0.73
CA HIS A 86 -4.43 6.84 0.54
C HIS A 86 -4.57 6.26 1.92
N ARG A 87 -5.75 5.72 2.19
CA ARG A 87 -5.93 4.80 3.30
C ARG A 87 -5.22 3.48 2.98
N THR A 88 -4.01 3.53 2.40
CA THR A 88 -2.99 2.52 2.63
C THR A 88 -2.63 2.66 4.10
N ALA A 89 -2.69 1.51 4.78
CA ALA A 89 -2.32 1.35 6.17
C ALA A 89 -1.08 2.19 6.52
N PRO A 90 -1.01 2.73 7.75
CA PRO A 90 0.01 3.71 8.13
C PRO A 90 1.39 3.22 7.70
N GLU A 91 1.99 3.94 6.76
CA GLU A 91 3.43 3.98 6.57
C GLU A 91 4.05 4.63 7.81
N SER A 92 4.01 3.92 8.92
CA SER A 92 5.08 4.04 9.89
C SER A 92 6.25 3.30 9.29
N ALA A 93 7.33 4.05 9.06
CA ALA A 93 8.68 3.56 8.92
C ALA A 93 9.13 2.77 10.18
N ALA A 94 8.42 1.70 10.50
CA ALA A 94 8.92 0.59 11.28
C ALA A 94 9.15 -0.50 10.24
N ALA A 95 10.41 -0.94 10.10
CA ALA A 95 10.82 -2.04 9.24
C ALA A 95 9.72 -3.10 9.18
N GLN A 96 9.02 -3.21 8.04
CA GLN A 96 8.01 -4.25 7.86
C GLN A 96 8.79 -5.56 7.76
N PRO A 97 8.87 -6.37 8.84
CA PRO A 97 9.80 -7.51 8.87
C PRO A 97 9.34 -8.62 7.92
N PHE A 98 8.08 -8.53 7.47
CA PHE A 98 7.33 -9.55 6.78
C PHE A 98 6.82 -9.10 5.41
N ALA A 99 7.28 -7.96 4.89
CA ALA A 99 6.88 -7.46 3.58
C ALA A 99 7.19 -8.50 2.49
N ASP A 100 6.20 -8.80 1.66
CA ASP A 100 6.22 -9.81 0.57
C ASP A 100 6.41 -11.27 1.02
N GLN A 101 6.41 -11.55 2.33
CA GLN A 101 6.59 -12.90 2.85
C GLN A 101 5.24 -13.64 2.97
N VAL A 102 5.20 -14.88 2.51
CA VAL A 102 4.03 -15.74 2.59
C VAL A 102 4.10 -16.65 3.81
N PHE A 103 3.09 -16.56 4.68
CA PHE A 103 2.93 -17.33 5.90
C PHE A 103 1.82 -18.36 5.76
N VAL A 104 2.07 -19.58 6.23
CA VAL A 104 1.04 -20.61 6.36
C VAL A 104 0.84 -20.96 7.81
N ILE A 105 -0.38 -20.78 8.31
CA ILE A 105 -0.74 -21.14 9.68
C ILE A 105 -1.18 -22.59 9.73
N THR A 106 -0.57 -23.38 10.61
CA THR A 106 -0.93 -24.77 10.86
C THR A 106 -0.99 -25.07 12.35
N GLY A 107 -1.96 -25.89 12.75
CA GLY A 107 -2.23 -26.20 14.15
C GLY A 107 -3.18 -25.18 14.79
N THR A 108 -3.41 -25.36 16.09
CA THR A 108 -4.19 -24.43 16.90
C THR A 108 -3.21 -23.57 17.68
N LEU A 109 -3.36 -22.25 17.56
CA LEU A 109 -2.57 -21.29 18.32
C LEU A 109 -3.17 -21.20 19.74
N PRO A 110 -2.37 -21.35 20.80
CA PRO A 110 -2.88 -21.36 22.18
C PRO A 110 -3.30 -19.96 22.65
N THR A 111 -2.71 -18.91 22.07
CA THR A 111 -2.82 -17.54 22.59
C THR A 111 -3.62 -16.62 21.67
N MET A 112 -3.83 -16.99 20.41
CA MET A 112 -4.61 -16.22 19.44
C MET A 112 -5.43 -17.11 18.51
N SER A 113 -6.50 -16.59 17.92
CA SER A 113 -7.23 -17.30 16.86
C SER A 113 -6.44 -17.26 15.54
N ARG A 114 -6.64 -18.26 14.66
CA ARG A 114 -6.06 -18.27 13.30
C ARG A 114 -6.31 -16.96 12.52
N GLU A 115 -7.46 -16.35 12.76
CA GLU A 115 -7.89 -15.08 12.15
C GLU A 115 -7.13 -13.89 12.73
N GLU A 116 -6.85 -13.89 14.02
CA GLU A 116 -6.04 -12.86 14.68
C GLU A 116 -4.58 -12.94 14.25
N ALA A 117 -4.01 -14.15 14.17
CA ALA A 117 -2.67 -14.33 13.62
C ALA A 117 -2.60 -13.92 12.14
N GLY A 118 -3.65 -14.23 11.37
CA GLY A 118 -3.84 -13.72 10.01
C GLY A 118 -3.77 -12.21 9.95
N ALA A 119 -4.60 -11.54 10.74
CA ALA A 119 -4.64 -10.09 10.84
C ALA A 119 -3.32 -9.49 11.34
N PHE A 120 -2.63 -10.15 12.27
CA PHE A 120 -1.35 -9.71 12.83
C PHE A 120 -0.22 -9.72 11.78
N ILE A 121 -0.20 -10.75 10.93
CA ILE A 121 0.74 -10.89 9.81
C ILE A 121 0.38 -9.89 8.70
N GLN A 122 -0.90 -9.79 8.33
CA GLN A 122 -1.38 -8.84 7.32
C GLN A 122 -1.15 -7.39 7.73
N ALA A 123 -1.32 -7.05 9.01
CA ALA A 123 -1.04 -5.71 9.54
C ALA A 123 0.43 -5.31 9.44
N ARG A 124 1.34 -6.27 9.24
CA ARG A 124 2.79 -6.08 9.11
C ARG A 124 3.32 -6.34 7.70
N GLY A 125 2.42 -6.39 6.71
CA GLY A 125 2.80 -6.54 5.29
C GLY A 125 2.99 -7.98 4.81
N GLY A 126 2.74 -8.98 5.65
CA GLY A 126 2.83 -10.40 5.29
C GLY A 126 1.53 -10.95 4.70
N LYS A 127 1.65 -12.00 3.87
CA LYS A 127 0.51 -12.66 3.22
C LYS A 127 0.22 -14.00 3.86
N VAL A 128 -0.99 -14.21 4.37
CA VAL A 128 -1.37 -15.51 4.95
C VAL A 128 -2.09 -16.40 3.95
N THR A 129 -1.60 -17.63 3.77
CA THR A 129 -2.22 -18.65 2.92
C THR A 129 -2.56 -19.90 3.73
N GLY A 130 -3.69 -20.56 3.43
CA GLY A 130 -4.12 -21.77 4.14
C GLY A 130 -3.35 -23.06 3.75
N SER A 131 -2.57 -22.98 2.67
CA SER A 131 -1.87 -24.10 2.04
C SER A 131 -0.39 -23.80 1.88
N VAL A 132 0.44 -24.76 2.30
CA VAL A 132 1.87 -24.81 1.97
C VAL A 132 2.04 -25.08 0.48
N SER A 133 2.60 -24.10 -0.21
CA SER A 133 2.91 -24.13 -1.64
C SER A 133 4.38 -23.74 -1.85
N GLY A 134 4.89 -23.86 -3.07
CA GLY A 134 6.29 -23.50 -3.38
C GLY A 134 6.64 -22.03 -3.14
N ASN A 135 5.62 -21.16 -3.00
CA ASN A 135 5.77 -19.74 -2.68
C ASN A 135 5.63 -19.44 -1.18
N THR A 136 5.60 -20.46 -0.30
CA THR A 136 5.50 -20.23 1.15
C THR A 136 6.90 -19.99 1.72
N ASN A 137 7.13 -18.84 2.35
CA ASN A 137 8.40 -18.51 3.00
C ASN A 137 8.44 -19.01 4.44
N PHE A 138 7.32 -18.88 5.15
CA PHE A 138 7.23 -19.20 6.58
C PHE A 138 6.01 -20.07 6.88
N LEU A 139 6.18 -21.04 7.78
CA LEU A 139 5.11 -21.85 8.32
C LEU A 139 4.97 -21.58 9.82
N LEU A 140 3.85 -20.99 10.23
CA LEU A 140 3.51 -20.82 11.64
C LEU A 140 2.98 -22.14 12.18
N ALA A 141 3.76 -22.80 13.04
CA ALA A 141 3.42 -24.06 13.69
C ALA A 141 2.87 -23.83 15.11
N GLY A 142 1.56 -24.06 15.28
CA GLY A 142 0.90 -24.11 16.58
C GLY A 142 0.87 -25.51 17.19
N GLU A 143 0.26 -25.62 18.39
CA GLU A 143 0.02 -26.89 19.06
C GLU A 143 -0.78 -27.81 18.12
N LYS A 144 -0.19 -28.95 17.74
CA LYS A 144 -0.69 -29.95 16.76
C LYS A 144 -0.47 -29.66 15.26
N ALA A 145 0.65 -29.08 14.86
CA ALA A 145 1.00 -28.85 13.45
C ALA A 145 1.37 -30.11 12.60
N GLY A 146 1.13 -31.33 13.13
CA GLY A 146 1.74 -32.61 12.72
C GLY A 146 1.88 -32.92 11.23
N SER A 147 0.86 -32.71 10.38
CA SER A 147 0.91 -33.12 8.96
C SER A 147 1.38 -32.04 7.98
N LYS A 148 1.42 -30.76 8.38
CA LYS A 148 1.90 -29.65 7.53
C LYS A 148 3.36 -29.28 7.83
N LEU A 149 3.83 -29.54 9.06
CA LEU A 149 5.26 -29.44 9.44
C LEU A 149 6.14 -30.26 8.51
N ALA A 150 5.84 -31.56 8.37
CA ALA A 150 6.61 -32.46 7.53
C ALA A 150 6.64 -32.04 6.04
N LYS A 151 5.64 -31.26 5.57
CA LYS A 151 5.61 -30.74 4.21
C LYS A 151 6.41 -29.45 4.06
N ALA A 152 6.41 -28.60 5.08
CA ALA A 152 7.26 -27.41 5.14
C ALA A 152 8.75 -27.79 5.21
N GLU A 153 9.12 -28.76 6.06
CA GLU A 153 10.51 -29.23 6.16
C GLU A 153 11.01 -29.79 4.82
N LYS A 154 10.17 -30.57 4.12
CA LYS A 154 10.50 -31.12 2.79
C LYS A 154 10.66 -30.04 1.71
N LEU A 155 9.97 -28.91 1.85
CA LEU A 155 10.01 -27.80 0.92
C LEU A 155 11.07 -26.75 1.28
N GLY A 156 11.78 -26.91 2.42
CA GLY A 156 12.76 -25.94 2.90
C GLY A 156 12.13 -24.64 3.42
N VAL A 157 10.87 -24.70 3.86
CA VAL A 157 10.13 -23.54 4.40
C VAL A 157 10.54 -23.32 5.86
N THR A 158 10.81 -22.07 6.25
CA THR A 158 11.18 -21.73 7.62
C THR A 158 9.98 -21.93 8.55
N ILE A 159 10.13 -22.77 9.56
CA ILE A 159 9.07 -23.02 10.54
C ILE A 159 9.24 -22.02 11.68
N LEU A 160 8.18 -21.28 11.98
CA LEU A 160 8.12 -20.33 13.08
C LEU A 160 7.08 -20.80 14.10
N SER A 161 7.41 -20.62 15.37
CA SER A 161 6.44 -20.77 16.46
C SER A 161 5.67 -19.45 16.70
N GLU A 162 4.55 -19.49 17.41
CA GLU A 162 3.80 -18.27 17.78
C GLU A 162 4.69 -17.26 18.54
N GLU A 163 5.52 -17.75 19.45
CA GLU A 163 6.49 -16.95 20.19
C GLU A 163 7.56 -16.33 19.28
N GLU A 164 7.99 -17.05 18.23
CA GLU A 164 8.96 -16.53 17.27
C GLU A 164 8.36 -15.50 16.32
N LEU A 165 7.12 -15.71 15.86
CA LEU A 165 6.38 -14.72 15.09
C LEU A 165 6.26 -13.41 15.88
N ARG A 166 5.93 -13.52 17.17
CA ARG A 166 5.84 -12.38 18.07
C ARG A 166 7.20 -11.74 18.33
N THR A 167 8.24 -12.55 18.52
CA THR A 167 9.62 -12.05 18.72
C THR A 167 10.16 -11.34 17.48
N MET A 168 9.93 -11.88 16.28
CA MET A 168 10.26 -11.22 15.00
C MET A 168 9.42 -9.96 14.77
N ALA A 169 8.20 -9.92 15.31
CA ALA A 169 7.35 -8.73 15.26
C ALA A 169 7.75 -7.64 16.28
N GLU A 170 8.37 -8.00 17.41
CA GLU A 170 8.80 -7.07 18.47
C GLU A 170 10.25 -6.61 18.33
N LYS A 171 11.13 -7.39 17.68
CA LYS A 171 12.50 -6.95 17.37
C LYS A 171 12.55 -6.29 16.01
N PRO A 172 12.73 -4.95 15.91
CA PRO A 172 13.30 -4.38 14.70
C PRO A 172 14.68 -5.03 14.53
N THR A 173 14.86 -5.78 13.45
CA THR A 173 16.17 -6.28 13.02
C THR A 173 17.11 -5.09 12.95
N ALA A 174 18.00 -4.98 13.94
CA ALA A 174 19.13 -4.07 13.91
C ALA A 174 20.15 -4.58 12.86
N PRO A 175 20.86 -3.67 12.18
CA PRO A 175 21.72 -3.95 11.04
C PRO A 175 22.90 -4.89 11.34
#